data_AF-A0A6G6ZXS5-F1
#
_entry.id   AF-A0A6G6ZXS5-F1
#
_cell.length_a   1.000
_cell.length_b   1.000
_cell.length_c   1.000
_cell.angle_alpha   90.00
_cell.angle_beta   90.00
_cell.angle_gamma   90.00
#
_symmetry.space_group_name_H-M   'P 1'
#
loop_
_entity.id
_entity.type
_entity.pdbx_description
1 polymer ?
#
loop_
_entity_poly.entity_id
_entity_poly.type
_entity_poly.pdbx_seq_one_letter_code
_entity_poly.pdbx_strand_id
1 'polypeptide(L)'
;MDNKFMFKEARHSMPEFLKLNKYVIPITLLLAASTSAIADKANPIGDWWRVYSIGTGKNNIVFVADLTSMTPRSQAADGLQSVDVNQVFADPSKPLADVYSVEVQCSKHRARFLKGTSIERTSYARRDLKVSNEWHTLDDEALLYTFAFVCNPQDRVFNGMLSLGKFDQMKMLGIITEVQAPPKSPMEELDEMLNNKNPEKSR
;
A
#
# COMPACT_ATOMS: atom_id res chain seq x y z
N MET A 1 -40.13 38.53 22.53
CA MET A 1 -39.37 39.78 22.72
C MET A 1 -38.40 39.80 21.56
N ASP A 2 -38.85 40.32 20.44
CA ASP A 2 -38.22 40.13 19.14
C ASP A 2 -38.01 41.52 18.54
N ASN A 3 -36.75 41.95 18.52
CA ASN A 3 -36.40 43.26 18.00
C ASN A 3 -35.85 43.16 16.58
N LYS A 4 -36.68 43.71 15.70
CA LYS A 4 -36.59 43.92 14.27
C LYS A 4 -35.72 45.15 13.99
N PHE A 5 -34.76 45.05 13.09
CA PHE A 5 -34.29 46.22 12.35
C PHE A 5 -34.33 45.94 10.85
N MET A 6 -34.79 46.96 10.15
CA MET A 6 -35.40 47.00 8.83
C MET A 6 -34.69 48.08 8.00
N PHE A 7 -35.03 48.11 6.70
CA PHE A 7 -34.82 49.16 5.68
C PHE A 7 -33.52 49.11 4.86
N LYS A 8 -33.49 49.41 3.55
CA LYS A 8 -34.46 49.51 2.44
C LYS A 8 -33.66 49.93 1.19
N GLU A 9 -34.05 49.49 0.01
CA GLU A 9 -33.54 49.96 -1.29
C GLU A 9 -33.77 51.47 -1.53
N ALA A 10 -32.90 52.07 -2.34
CA ALA A 10 -33.21 53.29 -3.08
C ALA A 10 -32.58 53.28 -4.49
N ARG A 11 -33.47 53.08 -5.47
CA ARG A 11 -33.72 53.83 -6.72
C ARG A 11 -32.61 54.06 -7.76
N HIS A 12 -33.03 53.73 -8.98
CA HIS A 12 -32.53 54.08 -10.29
C HIS A 12 -32.33 55.59 -10.54
N SER A 13 -31.36 55.91 -11.39
CA SER A 13 -31.45 56.97 -12.40
C SER A 13 -30.78 56.50 -13.71
N MET A 14 -31.51 56.57 -14.83
CA MET A 14 -31.04 56.51 -16.24
C MET A 14 -31.35 57.89 -16.89
N PRO A 15 -31.04 58.16 -18.18
CA PRO A 15 -29.96 57.74 -19.10
C PRO A 15 -29.20 59.01 -19.63
N GLU A 16 -28.15 58.97 -20.46
CA GLU A 16 -28.27 58.97 -21.93
C GLU A 16 -26.89 59.10 -22.65
N PHE A 17 -26.80 58.35 -23.75
CA PHE A 17 -26.17 58.64 -25.05
C PHE A 17 -24.64 58.61 -25.30
N LEU A 18 -24.35 57.93 -26.42
CA LEU A 18 -23.25 58.11 -27.39
C LEU A 18 -21.92 57.39 -27.14
N LYS A 19 -21.77 56.19 -27.72
CA LYS A 19 -21.12 55.98 -29.05
C LYS A 19 -20.82 54.47 -29.24
N LEU A 20 -21.52 53.84 -30.19
CA LEU A 20 -21.03 52.61 -30.81
C LEU A 20 -19.76 52.97 -31.60
N ASN A 21 -18.62 52.40 -31.22
CA ASN A 21 -17.51 52.25 -32.15
C ASN A 21 -17.15 50.78 -32.30
N LYS A 22 -17.20 50.32 -33.55
CA LYS A 22 -16.91 48.96 -34.00
C LYS A 22 -15.46 48.60 -33.68
N TYR A 23 -15.22 47.60 -32.85
CA TYR A 23 -13.98 46.82 -32.93
C TYR A 23 -14.26 45.33 -32.72
N VAL A 24 -13.81 44.57 -33.72
CA VAL A 24 -13.83 43.12 -33.84
C VAL A 24 -12.90 42.52 -32.80
N ILE A 25 -13.37 41.53 -32.02
CA ILE A 25 -12.50 40.67 -31.21
C ILE A 25 -12.73 39.22 -31.67
N PRO A 26 -11.72 38.53 -32.22
CA PRO A 26 -11.84 37.12 -32.55
C PRO A 26 -11.83 36.28 -31.25
N ILE A 27 -12.78 35.36 -31.15
CA ILE A 27 -12.86 34.37 -30.07
C ILE A 27 -11.76 33.33 -30.31
N THR A 28 -10.66 33.41 -29.54
CA THR A 28 -9.73 32.30 -29.39
C THR A 28 -10.34 31.26 -28.46
N LEU A 29 -11.02 30.28 -29.04
CA LEU A 29 -11.42 29.07 -28.34
C LEU A 29 -10.17 28.21 -28.12
N LEU A 30 -9.46 28.44 -27.01
CA LEU A 30 -8.45 27.50 -26.52
C LEU A 30 -9.19 26.22 -26.11
N LEU A 31 -9.19 25.20 -26.97
CA LEU A 31 -9.40 23.82 -26.52
C LEU A 31 -8.20 23.44 -25.64
N ALA A 32 -8.29 23.75 -24.35
CA ALA A 32 -7.52 23.05 -23.34
C ALA A 32 -8.04 21.60 -23.33
N ALA A 33 -7.42 20.75 -24.16
CA ALA A 33 -7.52 19.32 -23.98
C ALA A 33 -6.91 19.00 -22.62
N SER A 34 -7.76 18.97 -21.58
CA SER A 34 -7.43 18.35 -20.31
C SER A 34 -7.28 16.85 -20.58
N THR A 35 -6.08 16.45 -20.99
CA THR A 35 -5.65 15.07 -20.85
C THR A 35 -5.55 14.83 -19.35
N SER A 36 -6.65 14.34 -18.76
CA SER A 36 -6.57 13.64 -17.50
C SER A 36 -5.60 12.50 -17.71
N ALA A 37 -4.37 12.66 -17.23
CA ALA A 37 -3.43 11.55 -17.12
C ALA A 37 -4.03 10.59 -16.10
N ILE A 38 -4.85 9.66 -16.57
CA ILE A 38 -5.17 8.45 -15.81
C ILE A 38 -3.86 7.69 -15.77
N ALA A 39 -3.10 7.89 -14.69
CA ALA A 39 -1.93 7.10 -14.40
C ALA A 39 -2.39 5.73 -13.93
N ASP A 40 -2.88 4.91 -14.87
CA ASP A 40 -2.96 3.46 -14.71
C ASP A 40 -1.53 2.92 -14.69
N LYS A 41 -0.86 3.01 -13.54
CA LYS A 41 0.19 2.04 -13.24
C LYS A 41 -0.49 0.82 -12.65
N ALA A 42 -0.97 -0.05 -13.55
CA ALA A 42 -1.26 -1.42 -13.20
C ALA A 42 -0.02 -2.00 -12.50
N ASN A 43 -0.17 -2.33 -11.22
CA ASN A 43 0.84 -2.90 -10.31
C ASN A 43 2.05 -1.99 -10.04
N PRO A 44 2.01 -1.13 -9.00
CA PRO A 44 3.21 -0.41 -8.56
C PRO A 44 4.32 -1.40 -8.16
N ILE A 45 5.55 -1.05 -8.53
CA ILE A 45 6.76 -1.79 -8.15
C ILE A 45 7.12 -1.41 -6.71
N GLY A 46 7.07 -2.38 -5.80
CA GLY A 46 7.54 -2.24 -4.42
C GLY A 46 9.04 -2.54 -4.27
N ASP A 47 9.59 -2.23 -3.10
CA ASP A 47 10.95 -2.59 -2.67
C ASP A 47 10.83 -3.43 -1.41
N TRP A 48 10.89 -4.75 -1.61
CA TRP A 48 10.40 -5.73 -0.65
C TRP A 48 11.52 -6.23 0.25
N TRP A 49 11.22 -6.32 1.54
CA TRP A 49 12.15 -6.79 2.57
C TRP A 49 11.47 -7.81 3.48
N ARG A 50 12.06 -8.99 3.63
CA ARG A 50 11.69 -9.89 4.73
C ARG A 50 12.15 -9.25 6.03
N VAL A 51 11.20 -8.90 6.89
CA VAL A 51 11.49 -8.26 8.19
C VAL A 51 11.56 -9.27 9.33
N TYR A 52 10.74 -10.32 9.27
CA TYR A 52 10.66 -11.33 10.32
C TYR A 52 9.99 -12.60 9.78
N SER A 53 10.26 -13.75 10.40
CA SER A 53 9.60 -15.02 10.11
C SER A 53 9.41 -15.79 11.40
N ILE A 54 8.26 -16.47 11.53
CA ILE A 54 7.94 -17.29 12.70
C ILE A 54 7.30 -18.60 12.26
N GLY A 55 7.61 -19.67 12.99
CA GLY A 55 7.10 -21.02 12.71
C GLY A 55 7.93 -21.74 11.66
N THR A 56 7.42 -22.90 11.21
CA THR A 56 8.09 -23.80 10.26
C THR A 56 7.07 -24.57 9.43
N GLY A 57 7.45 -25.00 8.22
CA GLY A 57 6.60 -25.79 7.34
C GLY A 57 5.26 -25.11 7.09
N LYS A 58 4.15 -25.86 7.18
CA LYS A 58 2.79 -25.32 6.96
C LYS A 58 2.39 -24.21 7.94
N ASN A 59 3.03 -24.11 9.10
CA ASN A 59 2.72 -23.09 10.11
C ASN A 59 3.63 -21.86 9.99
N ASN A 60 4.54 -21.84 9.00
CA ASN A 60 5.43 -20.72 8.80
C ASN A 60 4.64 -19.48 8.34
N ILE A 61 5.04 -18.33 8.88
CA ILE A 61 4.53 -17.02 8.50
C ILE A 61 5.73 -16.12 8.22
N VAL A 62 5.72 -15.47 7.06
CA VAL A 62 6.77 -14.53 6.66
C VAL A 62 6.20 -13.13 6.61
N PHE A 63 6.84 -12.21 7.35
CA PHE A 63 6.50 -10.80 7.34
C PHE A 63 7.41 -10.08 6.35
N VAL A 64 6.80 -9.41 5.37
CA VAL A 64 7.49 -8.71 4.29
C VAL A 64 7.02 -7.26 4.20
N ALA A 65 7.92 -6.32 4.47
CA ALA A 65 7.63 -4.89 4.38
C ALA A 65 7.93 -4.33 2.98
N ASP A 66 7.16 -3.33 2.56
CA ASP A 66 7.43 -2.54 1.34
C ASP A 66 8.08 -1.20 1.71
N LEU A 67 9.37 -1.07 1.41
CA LEU A 67 10.10 0.17 1.64
C LEU A 67 9.54 1.34 0.81
N THR A 68 8.91 1.10 -0.34
CA THR A 68 8.32 2.18 -1.17
C THR A 68 7.02 2.73 -0.61
N SER A 69 6.32 1.95 0.22
CA SER A 69 5.13 2.39 0.95
C SER A 69 5.44 3.28 2.14
N MET A 70 6.72 3.41 2.50
CA MET A 70 7.10 4.16 3.68
C MET A 70 6.82 5.66 3.54
N THR A 71 6.22 6.27 4.56
CA THR A 71 6.17 7.74 4.63
C THR A 71 7.59 8.28 4.69
N PRO A 72 8.01 9.16 3.76
CA PRO A 72 9.32 9.78 3.85
C PRO A 72 9.46 10.56 5.16
N ARG A 73 10.63 10.47 5.82
CA ARG A 73 10.87 11.16 7.09
C ARG A 73 10.65 12.68 7.01
N SER A 74 10.90 13.29 5.85
CA SER A 74 10.64 14.71 5.60
C SER A 74 9.15 15.07 5.57
N GLN A 75 8.27 14.09 5.39
CA GLN A 75 6.82 14.22 5.33
C GLN A 75 6.13 13.66 6.58
N ALA A 76 6.91 13.09 7.51
CA ALA A 76 6.43 12.50 8.75
C ALA A 76 6.04 13.59 9.76
N ALA A 77 4.76 13.97 9.78
CA ALA A 77 4.21 14.84 10.82
C ALA A 77 4.41 14.20 12.19
N ASP A 78 4.90 14.98 13.17
CA ASP A 78 5.16 14.52 14.55
C ASP A 78 6.04 13.25 14.66
N GLY A 79 6.87 12.99 13.63
CA GLY A 79 7.73 11.81 13.55
C GLY A 79 6.99 10.49 13.30
N LEU A 80 5.72 10.56 12.88
CA LEU A 80 4.90 9.40 12.51
C LEU A 80 5.27 8.95 11.09
N GLN A 81 5.64 7.69 10.96
CA GLN A 81 5.94 7.07 9.67
C GLN A 81 5.07 5.82 9.50
N SER A 82 4.49 5.62 8.32
CA SER A 82 3.80 4.38 7.99
C SER A 82 4.65 3.46 7.14
N VAL A 83 4.33 2.17 7.14
CA VAL A 83 4.84 1.15 6.21
C VAL A 83 3.78 0.06 6.01
N ASP A 84 3.68 -0.47 4.81
CA ASP A 84 2.85 -1.65 4.50
C ASP A 84 3.66 -2.93 4.74
N VAL A 85 3.07 -3.87 5.48
CA VAL A 85 3.66 -5.16 5.83
C VAL A 85 2.71 -6.28 5.43
N ASN A 86 3.23 -7.25 4.69
CA ASN A 86 2.54 -8.44 4.25
C ASN A 86 2.86 -9.57 5.24
N GLN A 87 1.86 -10.12 5.87
CA GLN A 87 1.91 -11.37 6.61
C GLN A 87 1.54 -12.50 5.64
N VAL A 88 2.54 -13.20 5.11
CA VAL A 88 2.36 -14.26 4.11
C VAL A 88 2.29 -15.62 4.80
N PHE A 89 1.22 -16.36 4.56
CA PHE A 89 0.97 -17.64 5.23
C PHE A 89 1.43 -18.83 4.38
N ALA A 90 2.15 -19.77 4.98
CA ALA A 90 2.40 -21.08 4.36
C ALA A 90 1.15 -21.98 4.36
N ASP A 91 0.28 -21.83 5.37
CA ASP A 91 -0.90 -22.68 5.54
C ASP A 91 -1.90 -22.48 4.39
N PRO A 92 -2.20 -23.52 3.59
CA PRO A 92 -3.13 -23.41 2.47
C PRO A 92 -4.58 -23.16 2.91
N SER A 93 -4.93 -23.40 4.19
CA SER A 93 -6.24 -23.08 4.75
C SER A 93 -6.41 -21.60 5.13
N LYS A 94 -5.32 -20.83 5.11
CA LYS A 94 -5.31 -19.38 5.37
C LYS A 94 -5.36 -18.61 4.04
N PRO A 95 -5.74 -17.31 4.09
CA PRO A 95 -5.48 -16.41 2.96
C PRO A 95 -4.01 -16.49 2.52
N LEU A 96 -3.71 -16.05 1.29
CA LEU A 96 -2.33 -15.99 0.83
C LEU A 96 -1.51 -15.05 1.69
N ALA A 97 -2.05 -13.85 1.92
CA ALA A 97 -1.45 -12.86 2.79
C ALA A 97 -2.49 -11.94 3.38
N ASP A 98 -2.18 -11.39 4.56
CA ASP A 98 -2.82 -10.21 5.09
C ASP A 98 -1.84 -9.04 5.00
N VAL A 99 -2.31 -7.89 4.52
CA VAL A 99 -1.50 -6.67 4.34
C VAL A 99 -1.95 -5.64 5.35
N TYR A 100 -1.04 -5.16 6.17
CA TYR A 100 -1.31 -4.14 7.18
C TYR A 100 -0.52 -2.88 6.89
N SER A 101 -1.18 -1.72 6.92
CA SER A 101 -0.47 -0.45 7.05
C SER A 101 -0.22 -0.18 8.52
N VAL A 102 1.04 -0.18 8.91
CA VAL A 102 1.51 0.04 10.27
C VAL A 102 2.06 1.44 10.38
N GLU A 103 1.56 2.23 11.33
CA GLU A 103 2.14 3.51 11.70
C GLU A 103 3.01 3.36 12.94
N VAL A 104 4.19 3.94 12.92
CA VAL A 104 5.15 3.89 14.03
C VAL A 104 5.50 5.29 14.50
N GLN A 105 5.74 5.41 15.81
CA GLN A 105 6.30 6.62 16.40
C GLN A 105 7.62 6.29 17.08
N CYS A 106 8.72 6.48 16.36
CA CYS A 106 10.05 6.05 16.79
C CYS A 106 10.46 6.62 18.16
N SER A 107 10.15 7.89 18.43
CA SER A 107 10.49 8.56 19.70
C SER A 107 9.70 8.08 20.91
N LYS A 108 8.62 7.33 20.70
CA LYS A 108 7.70 6.85 21.75
C LYS A 108 7.65 5.32 21.84
N HIS A 109 8.43 4.60 21.03
CA HIS A 109 8.49 3.14 20.99
C HIS A 109 7.11 2.47 20.93
N ARG A 110 6.26 2.96 20.04
CA ARG A 110 4.89 2.45 19.86
C ARG A 110 4.53 2.41 18.38
N ALA A 111 3.60 1.52 18.06
CA ALA A 111 3.05 1.35 16.73
C ALA A 111 1.55 1.08 16.79
N ARG A 112 0.85 1.28 15.67
CA ARG A 112 -0.57 0.98 15.53
C ARG A 112 -0.92 0.55 14.11
N PHE A 113 -1.99 -0.20 13.96
CA PHE A 113 -2.52 -0.57 12.65
C PHE A 113 -3.47 0.52 12.15
N LEU A 114 -3.28 0.97 10.91
CA LEU A 114 -4.17 1.95 10.28
C LEU A 114 -5.28 1.28 9.47
N LYS A 115 -4.91 0.24 8.71
CA LYS A 115 -5.81 -0.56 7.88
C LYS A 115 -5.22 -1.95 7.69
N GLY A 116 -6.09 -2.89 7.33
CA GLY A 116 -5.70 -4.23 6.93
C GLY A 116 -6.49 -4.70 5.71
N THR A 117 -5.88 -5.51 4.85
CA THR A 117 -6.53 -6.12 3.70
C THR A 117 -6.06 -7.56 3.56
N SER A 118 -6.99 -8.51 3.50
CA SER A 118 -6.71 -9.91 3.23
C SER A 118 -6.75 -10.21 1.75
N ILE A 119 -5.78 -11.01 1.27
CA ILE A 119 -5.68 -11.49 -0.11
C ILE A 119 -6.01 -12.98 -0.12
N GLU A 120 -7.13 -13.33 -0.76
CA GLU A 120 -7.56 -14.71 -0.90
C GLU A 120 -6.60 -15.49 -1.81
N ARG A 121 -6.37 -16.77 -1.52
CA ARG A 121 -5.25 -17.53 -2.11
C ARG A 121 -5.51 -17.95 -3.55
N THR A 122 -6.74 -18.32 -3.89
CA THR A 122 -7.04 -18.90 -5.19
C THR A 122 -7.42 -17.83 -6.22
N SER A 123 -8.25 -16.87 -5.83
CA SER A 123 -8.78 -15.81 -6.69
C SER A 123 -8.01 -14.50 -6.60
N TYR A 124 -7.12 -14.35 -5.62
CA TYR A 124 -6.46 -13.08 -5.28
C TYR A 124 -7.44 -11.94 -4.93
N ALA A 125 -8.70 -12.28 -4.62
CA ALA A 125 -9.69 -11.31 -4.19
C ALA A 125 -9.26 -10.64 -2.88
N ARG A 126 -9.43 -9.32 -2.81
CA ARG A 126 -9.06 -8.49 -1.67
C ARG A 126 -10.29 -8.21 -0.80
N ARG A 127 -10.14 -8.33 0.52
CA ARG A 127 -11.18 -7.99 1.50
C ARG A 127 -10.59 -7.19 2.65
N ASP A 128 -11.25 -6.10 3.02
CA ASP A 128 -10.80 -5.29 4.15
C ASP A 128 -10.90 -6.08 5.47
N LEU A 129 -9.89 -5.88 6.31
CA LEU A 129 -9.82 -6.44 7.65
C LEU A 129 -10.21 -5.35 8.66
N LYS A 130 -10.90 -5.78 9.72
CA LYS A 130 -11.10 -4.93 10.90
C LYS A 130 -9.81 -4.90 11.70
N VAL A 131 -9.22 -3.72 11.86
CA VAL A 131 -8.02 -3.49 12.68
C VAL A 131 -8.34 -2.54 13.83
N SER A 132 -7.59 -2.65 14.93
CA SER A 132 -7.60 -1.64 16.00
C SER A 132 -6.55 -0.57 15.69
N ASN A 133 -6.94 0.70 15.81
CA ASN A 133 -6.04 1.85 15.66
C ASN A 133 -5.46 2.34 17.00
N GLU A 134 -5.63 1.54 18.05
CA GLU A 134 -5.03 1.80 19.36
C GLU A 134 -3.51 1.67 19.29
N TRP A 135 -2.83 2.38 20.19
CA TRP A 135 -1.39 2.29 20.30
C TRP A 135 -1.01 0.99 21.00
N HIS A 136 -0.18 0.20 20.35
CA HIS A 136 0.40 -1.02 20.88
C HIS A 136 1.81 -0.77 21.40
N THR A 137 2.14 -1.49 22.48
CA THR A 137 3.53 -1.75 22.89
C THR A 137 4.21 -2.71 21.89
N LEU A 138 5.53 -2.80 21.94
CA LEU A 138 6.33 -3.63 21.02
C LEU A 138 6.64 -5.02 21.60
N ASP A 139 5.64 -5.63 22.23
CA ASP A 139 5.70 -7.00 22.79
C ASP A 139 5.41 -8.08 21.73
N ASP A 140 4.71 -7.72 20.66
CA ASP A 140 4.59 -8.57 19.46
C ASP A 140 5.87 -8.48 18.61
N GLU A 141 6.50 -9.62 18.32
CA GLU A 141 7.76 -9.66 17.58
C GLU A 141 7.62 -9.13 16.15
N ALA A 142 6.52 -9.42 15.44
CA ALA A 142 6.34 -8.90 14.09
C ALA A 142 6.23 -7.37 14.09
N LEU A 143 5.55 -6.80 15.09
CA LEU A 143 5.46 -5.36 15.28
C LEU A 143 6.80 -4.75 15.71
N LEU A 144 7.57 -5.43 16.57
CA LEU A 144 8.92 -5.02 16.98
C LEU A 144 9.89 -4.95 15.79
N TYR A 145 9.93 -5.98 14.95
CA TYR A 145 10.78 -6.00 13.76
C TYR A 145 10.32 -4.99 12.70
N THR A 146 9.00 -4.79 12.55
CA THR A 146 8.45 -3.73 11.69
C THR A 146 8.86 -2.35 12.20
N PHE A 147 8.78 -2.11 13.51
CA PHE A 147 9.24 -0.88 14.13
C PHE A 147 10.74 -0.65 13.87
N ALA A 148 11.58 -1.65 14.09
CA ALA A 148 13.01 -1.57 13.83
C ALA A 148 13.32 -1.29 12.34
N PHE A 149 12.56 -1.90 11.42
CA PHE A 149 12.71 -1.70 9.97
C PHE A 149 12.49 -0.24 9.56
N VAL A 150 11.54 0.44 10.19
CA VAL A 150 11.23 1.85 9.95
C VAL A 150 12.18 2.77 10.70
N CYS A 151 12.38 2.52 12.00
CA CYS A 151 13.06 3.45 12.90
C CYS A 151 14.60 3.33 12.88
N ASN A 152 15.14 2.20 12.42
CA ASN A 152 16.59 1.98 12.32
C ASN A 152 17.00 1.45 10.94
N PRO A 153 16.91 2.29 9.88
CA PRO A 153 17.11 1.84 8.51
C PRO A 153 18.55 1.39 8.20
N GLN A 154 19.55 1.86 8.96
CA GLN A 154 20.95 1.52 8.74
C GLN A 154 21.29 0.10 9.22
N ASP A 155 20.55 -0.40 10.22
CA ASP A 155 20.84 -1.69 10.85
C ASP A 155 19.91 -2.81 10.35
N ARG A 156 19.16 -2.62 9.27
CA ARG A 156 18.22 -3.65 8.76
C ARG A 156 18.89 -5.01 8.55
N VAL A 157 20.05 -5.01 7.88
CA VAL A 157 20.81 -6.23 7.61
C VAL A 157 21.38 -6.81 8.90
N PHE A 158 21.90 -5.96 9.79
CA PHE A 158 22.39 -6.37 11.11
C PHE A 158 21.27 -7.02 11.95
N ASN A 159 20.04 -6.51 11.84
CA ASN A 159 18.84 -7.03 12.48
C ASN A 159 18.23 -8.25 11.73
N GLY A 160 18.97 -8.87 10.81
CA GLY A 160 18.55 -10.09 10.11
C GLY A 160 17.50 -9.92 9.01
N MET A 161 17.19 -8.66 8.64
CA MET A 161 16.24 -8.36 7.58
C MET A 161 16.91 -8.53 6.22
N LEU A 162 16.17 -9.10 5.26
CA LEU A 162 16.69 -9.45 3.94
C LEU A 162 15.96 -8.67 2.85
N SER A 163 16.71 -7.94 2.02
CA SER A 163 16.18 -7.37 0.78
C SER A 163 15.84 -8.49 -0.20
N LEU A 164 14.59 -8.52 -0.65
CA LEU A 164 14.11 -9.46 -1.66
C LEU A 164 14.22 -8.87 -3.06
N GLY A 165 14.23 -7.54 -3.17
CA GLY A 165 14.40 -6.80 -4.42
C GLY A 165 13.17 -5.99 -4.82
N LYS A 166 13.19 -5.47 -6.05
CA LYS A 166 12.16 -4.56 -6.59
C LYS A 166 11.31 -5.26 -7.65
N PHE A 167 10.02 -5.42 -7.37
CA PHE A 167 9.04 -6.04 -8.26
C PHE A 167 7.62 -5.72 -7.80
N ASP A 168 6.60 -6.14 -8.55
CA ASP A 168 5.21 -6.03 -8.09
C ASP A 168 4.90 -6.99 -6.93
N GLN A 169 3.83 -6.71 -6.19
CA GLN A 169 3.41 -7.49 -5.02
C GLN A 169 3.12 -8.96 -5.36
N MET A 170 2.57 -9.26 -6.53
CA MET A 170 2.22 -10.64 -6.89
C MET A 170 3.47 -11.48 -7.11
N LYS A 171 4.51 -10.90 -7.73
CA LYS A 171 5.82 -11.54 -7.84
C LYS A 171 6.45 -11.78 -6.46
N MET A 172 6.33 -10.83 -5.52
CA MET A 172 6.77 -11.01 -4.14
C MET A 172 6.07 -12.21 -3.47
N LEU A 173 4.74 -12.24 -3.52
CA LEU A 173 3.94 -13.31 -2.93
C LEU A 173 4.26 -14.68 -3.55
N GLY A 174 4.50 -14.72 -4.87
CA GLY A 174 4.93 -15.93 -5.57
C GLY A 174 6.28 -16.45 -5.06
N ILE A 175 7.30 -15.59 -4.95
CA ILE A 175 8.62 -15.95 -4.42
C ILE A 175 8.51 -16.51 -2.99
N ILE A 176 7.78 -15.81 -2.11
CA ILE A 176 7.64 -16.22 -0.72
C ILE A 176 6.82 -17.52 -0.59
N THR A 177 5.84 -17.74 -1.46
CA THR A 177 5.07 -19.00 -1.47
C THR A 177 5.93 -20.17 -1.94
N GLU A 178 6.75 -19.97 -2.98
CA GLU A 178 7.67 -21.02 -3.47
C GLU A 178 8.71 -21.39 -2.41
N VAL A 179 9.31 -20.41 -1.73
CA VAL A 179 10.30 -20.66 -0.66
C VAL A 179 9.68 -21.39 0.54
N GLN A 180 8.38 -21.21 0.78
CA GLN A 180 7.65 -21.91 1.84
C GLN A 180 7.09 -23.27 1.41
N ALA A 181 7.13 -23.59 0.11
CA ALA A 181 6.60 -24.85 -0.40
C ALA A 181 7.42 -26.03 0.16
N PRO A 182 6.78 -27.19 0.40
CA PRO A 182 7.52 -28.42 0.67
C PRO A 182 8.52 -28.71 -0.46
N PRO A 183 9.70 -29.25 -0.16
CA PRO A 183 10.67 -29.61 -1.19
C PRO A 183 10.06 -30.61 -2.16
N LYS A 184 10.29 -30.38 -3.46
CA LYS A 184 9.92 -31.31 -4.54
C LYS A 184 10.82 -32.55 -4.45
N SER A 185 10.33 -33.71 -4.87
CA SER A 185 11.21 -34.87 -5.05
C SER A 185 12.20 -34.63 -6.20
N PRO A 186 13.37 -35.29 -6.23
CA PRO A 186 14.34 -35.10 -7.30
C PRO A 186 13.78 -35.35 -8.71
N MET A 187 12.82 -36.27 -8.85
CA MET A 187 12.16 -36.54 -10.12
C MET A 187 11.18 -35.43 -10.52
N GLU A 188 10.41 -34.91 -9.56
CA GLU A 188 9.52 -33.77 -9.82
C GLU A 188 10.30 -32.51 -10.20
N GLU A 189 11.43 -32.26 -9.52
CA GLU A 189 12.32 -31.15 -9.81
C GLU A 189 12.96 -31.30 -11.20
N LEU A 190 13.45 -32.50 -11.54
CA LEU A 190 13.98 -32.79 -12.86
C LEU A 190 12.93 -32.63 -13.96
N ASP A 191 11.70 -33.10 -13.75
CA ASP A 191 10.61 -32.95 -14.71
C ASP A 191 10.26 -31.48 -14.95
N GLU A 192 10.25 -30.65 -13.91
CA GLU A 192 10.05 -29.21 -14.04
C GLU A 192 11.19 -28.53 -14.79
N MET A 193 12.45 -28.87 -14.46
CA MET A 193 13.63 -28.35 -15.15
C MET A 193 13.64 -28.70 -16.64
N LEU A 194 13.16 -29.90 -16.99
CA LEU A 194 13.04 -30.38 -18.37
C LEU A 194 11.74 -29.92 -19.06
N ASN A 195 10.86 -29.22 -18.35
CA ASN A 195 9.52 -28.82 -18.81
C ASN A 195 8.67 -30.02 -19.30
N ASN A 196 8.84 -31.17 -18.64
CA ASN A 196 8.04 -32.36 -18.87
C ASN A 196 6.65 -32.13 -18.25
N LYS A 197 5.61 -32.06 -19.09
CA LYS A 197 4.23 -32.01 -18.59
C LYS A 197 3.90 -33.34 -17.93
N ASN A 198 3.74 -33.35 -16.61
CA ASN A 198 3.38 -34.54 -15.86
C ASN A 198 1.93 -34.96 -16.22
N PRO A 199 1.71 -36.09 -16.92
CA PRO A 199 0.38 -36.47 -17.43
C PRO A 199 -0.61 -36.88 -16.32
N GLU A 200 -0.16 -37.08 -15.09
CA GLU A 200 -1.01 -37.49 -13.96
C GLU A 200 -1.78 -36.33 -13.29
N LYS A 201 -1.42 -35.07 -13.51
CA LYS A 201 -2.14 -33.90 -12.94
C LYS A 201 -3.24 -33.33 -13.84
N SER A 202 -3.54 -33.98 -14.96
CA SER A 202 -4.56 -33.55 -15.95
C SER A 202 -5.87 -34.34 -15.92
N ARG A 203 -6.24 -34.92 -14.77
CA ARG A 203 -7.56 -35.55 -14.55
C ARG A 203 -8.30 -34.92 -13.37
#